data_AF-A0A831UJT7-F1
#
_entry.id   AF-A0A831UJT7-F1
#
_cell.length_a   1.000
_cell.length_b   1.000
_cell.length_c   1.000
_cell.angle_alpha   90.00
_cell.angle_beta   90.00
_cell.angle_gamma   90.00
#
_symmetry.space_group_name_H-M   'P 1'
#
loop_
_entity.id
_entity.type
_entity.pdbx_description
1 polymer ?
#
loop_
_entity_poly.entity_id
_entity_poly.type
_entity_poly.pdbx_seq_one_letter_code
_entity_poly.pdbx_strand_id
1 'polypeptide(L)'
;MLKKKKAINSLLVLAAVVVVGIFAFSVRLEASANSVAILRAHGMTCGSCASKIEQSLRGAQGVASVQVNVSGGEVVVGYDSNHVRPEAIAERITGSGYGCSIIQVLTPEQYAAVTGRNIAAARQGGGCGGGCCGTGPSNK
;
A
#
# COMPACT_ATOMS: atom_id res chain seq x y z
N MET A 1 49.57 10.10 -15.09
CA MET A 1 48.66 10.58 -14.01
C MET A 1 47.16 10.35 -14.27
N LEU A 2 46.68 10.08 -15.50
CA LEU A 2 45.23 9.95 -15.78
C LEU A 2 44.55 8.60 -15.43
N LYS A 3 45.29 7.50 -15.26
CA LYS A 3 44.70 6.16 -15.02
C LYS A 3 44.02 6.01 -13.64
N LYS A 4 44.48 6.73 -12.62
CA LYS A 4 43.92 6.66 -11.26
C LYS A 4 42.52 7.29 -11.15
N LYS A 5 42.23 8.38 -11.88
CA LYS A 5 40.90 9.03 -11.89
C LYS A 5 39.81 8.15 -12.52
N LYS A 6 40.13 7.39 -13.58
CA LYS A 6 39.20 6.43 -14.20
C LYS A 6 38.82 5.29 -13.26
N ALA A 7 39.78 4.79 -12.48
CA ALA A 7 39.55 3.74 -11.50
C ALA A 7 38.64 4.22 -10.35
N ILE A 8 38.83 5.45 -9.88
CA ILE A 8 38.01 6.05 -8.81
C ILE A 8 36.57 6.28 -9.28
N ASN A 9 36.36 6.86 -10.46
CA ASN A 9 35.00 7.04 -11.01
C ASN A 9 34.31 5.71 -11.29
N SER A 10 35.03 4.70 -11.80
CA SER A 10 34.45 3.39 -12.07
C SER A 10 34.07 2.67 -10.78
N LEU A 11 34.85 2.81 -9.70
CA LEU A 11 34.53 2.25 -8.39
C LEU A 11 33.32 2.96 -7.76
N LEU A 12 33.21 4.27 -7.91
CA LEU A 12 32.05 5.06 -7.46
C LEU A 12 30.77 4.66 -8.19
N VAL A 13 30.85 4.46 -9.52
CA VAL A 13 29.71 4.01 -10.34
C VAL A 13 29.32 2.58 -9.97
N LEU A 14 30.28 1.68 -9.76
CA LEU A 14 30.00 0.29 -9.40
C LEU A 14 29.40 0.20 -7.98
N ALA A 15 29.89 1.01 -7.04
CA ALA A 15 29.30 1.15 -5.71
C ALA A 15 27.87 1.72 -5.80
N ALA A 16 27.61 2.72 -6.63
CA ALA A 16 26.27 3.27 -6.81
C ALA A 16 25.31 2.23 -7.44
N VAL A 17 25.75 1.46 -8.43
CA VAL A 17 24.95 0.40 -9.05
C VAL A 17 24.67 -0.73 -8.06
N VAL A 18 25.64 -1.10 -7.23
CA VAL A 18 25.46 -2.10 -6.17
C VAL A 18 24.54 -1.58 -5.07
N VAL A 19 24.66 -0.32 -4.66
CA VAL A 19 23.75 0.30 -3.68
C VAL A 19 22.33 0.36 -4.24
N VAL A 20 22.13 0.77 -5.50
CA VAL A 20 20.81 0.80 -6.15
C VAL A 20 20.26 -0.61 -6.35
N GLY A 21 21.10 -1.57 -6.71
CA GLY A 21 20.72 -2.99 -6.85
C GLY A 21 20.34 -3.63 -5.52
N ILE A 22 21.07 -3.35 -4.44
CA ILE A 22 20.75 -3.77 -3.08
C ILE A 22 19.48 -3.07 -2.61
N PHE A 23 19.31 -1.77 -2.85
CA PHE A 23 18.10 -1.04 -2.49
C PHE A 23 16.87 -1.59 -3.21
N ALA A 24 17.01 -2.00 -4.48
CA ALA A 24 15.95 -2.69 -5.22
C ALA A 24 15.69 -4.13 -4.71
N PHE A 25 16.69 -4.80 -4.16
CA PHE A 25 16.58 -6.16 -3.63
C PHE A 25 16.03 -6.20 -2.19
N SER A 26 16.43 -5.25 -1.33
CA SER A 26 15.94 -5.08 0.04
C SER A 26 14.44 -4.84 0.10
N VAL A 27 13.89 -4.21 -0.94
CA VAL A 27 12.44 -3.98 -1.11
C VAL A 27 11.64 -5.27 -1.26
N ARG A 28 12.30 -6.40 -1.59
CA ARG A 28 11.64 -7.70 -1.77
C ARG A 28 11.61 -8.56 -0.51
N LEU A 29 12.24 -8.13 0.59
CA LEU A 29 12.14 -8.77 1.90
C LEU A 29 10.96 -8.16 2.66
N GLU A 30 9.83 -8.86 2.60
CA GLU A 30 8.66 -8.73 3.47
C GLU A 30 8.19 -7.31 3.79
N ALA A 31 7.33 -6.77 2.91
CA ALA A 31 6.43 -5.69 3.30
C ALA A 31 5.48 -6.18 4.42
N SER A 32 5.92 -6.09 5.67
CA SER A 32 5.07 -6.24 6.84
C SER A 32 4.31 -4.91 7.02
N ALA A 33 3.00 -4.90 6.72
CA ALA A 33 2.17 -3.73 7.01
C ALA A 33 2.00 -3.57 8.52
N ASN A 34 2.87 -2.79 9.14
CA ASN A 34 2.78 -2.46 10.56
C ASN A 34 1.78 -1.31 10.84
N SER A 35 1.29 -0.64 9.79
CA SER A 35 0.36 0.48 9.92
C SER A 35 -0.65 0.51 8.78
N VAL A 36 -1.81 1.09 9.05
CA VAL A 36 -2.92 1.21 8.10
C VAL A 36 -3.36 2.68 8.04
N ALA A 37 -3.32 3.27 6.85
CA ALA A 37 -3.87 4.59 6.61
C ALA A 37 -5.19 4.46 5.86
N ILE A 38 -6.22 5.13 6.36
CA ILE A 38 -7.46 5.39 5.64
C ILE A 38 -7.35 6.81 5.08
N LEU A 39 -7.40 6.88 3.77
CA LEU A 39 -7.40 8.11 3.00
C LEU A 39 -8.72 8.22 2.25
N ARG A 40 -9.13 9.44 1.94
CA ARG A 40 -10.27 9.73 1.08
C ARG A 40 -9.74 10.33 -0.20
N ALA A 41 -10.05 9.70 -1.33
CA ALA A 41 -9.67 10.22 -2.63
C ALA A 41 -10.85 10.94 -3.29
N HIS A 42 -10.59 12.15 -3.75
CA HIS A 42 -11.51 13.03 -4.46
C HIS A 42 -11.24 12.95 -5.96
N GLY A 43 -12.31 12.92 -6.76
CA GLY A 43 -12.22 12.83 -8.21
C GLY A 43 -12.18 11.40 -8.77
N MET A 44 -12.37 10.36 -7.95
CA MET A 44 -12.62 9.00 -8.43
C MET A 44 -14.08 8.88 -8.91
N THR A 45 -14.28 8.90 -10.22
CA THR A 45 -15.62 8.79 -10.84
C THR A 45 -15.92 7.41 -11.43
N CYS A 46 -14.92 6.52 -11.50
CA CYS A 46 -15.08 5.19 -12.10
C CYS A 46 -14.16 4.15 -11.45
N GLY A 47 -14.54 2.87 -11.52
CA GLY A 47 -13.72 1.73 -11.12
C GLY A 47 -12.32 1.74 -11.73
N SER A 48 -12.20 2.19 -12.99
CA SER A 48 -10.91 2.32 -13.67
C SER A 48 -9.99 3.37 -13.04
N CYS A 49 -10.54 4.43 -12.45
CA CYS A 49 -9.75 5.44 -11.71
C CYS A 49 -9.16 4.84 -10.43
N ALA A 50 -9.97 4.06 -9.71
CA ALA A 50 -9.54 3.39 -8.50
C ALA A 50 -8.44 2.36 -8.77
N SER A 51 -8.59 1.51 -9.80
CA SER A 51 -7.55 0.54 -10.15
C SER A 51 -6.22 1.20 -10.52
N LYS A 52 -6.26 2.38 -11.16
CA LYS A 52 -5.06 3.16 -11.49
C LYS A 52 -4.35 3.68 -10.24
N ILE A 53 -5.11 4.15 -9.26
CA ILE A 53 -4.58 4.57 -7.95
C ILE A 53 -4.02 3.36 -7.20
N GLU A 54 -4.75 2.24 -7.16
CA GLU A 54 -4.29 1.00 -6.52
C GLU A 54 -2.97 0.50 -7.11
N GLN A 55 -2.83 0.50 -8.43
CA GLN A 55 -1.58 0.10 -9.09
C GLN A 55 -0.42 1.07 -8.79
N SER A 56 -0.68 2.38 -8.77
CA SER A 56 0.31 3.39 -8.38
C SER A 56 0.81 3.17 -6.95
N LEU A 57 -0.10 2.85 -6.02
CA LEU A 57 0.21 2.60 -4.62
C LEU A 57 0.86 1.25 -4.37
N ARG A 58 0.40 0.18 -5.03
CA ARG A 58 1.04 -1.15 -4.96
C ARG A 58 2.44 -1.16 -5.53
N GLY A 59 2.75 -0.27 -6.48
CA GLY A 59 4.09 -0.06 -7.01
C GLY A 59 5.01 0.77 -6.10
N ALA A 60 4.48 1.35 -5.01
CA ALA A 60 5.28 2.15 -4.08
C ALA A 60 6.04 1.24 -3.09
N GLN A 61 7.31 1.56 -2.85
CA GLN A 61 8.10 0.89 -1.81
C GLN A 61 7.50 1.15 -0.43
N GLY A 62 7.36 0.07 0.36
CA GLY A 62 6.79 0.12 1.72
C GLY A 62 5.28 -0.12 1.80
N VAL A 63 4.58 -0.29 0.67
CA VAL A 63 3.16 -0.65 0.66
C VAL A 63 3.00 -2.18 0.57
N ALA A 64 2.35 -2.77 1.57
CA ALA A 64 2.10 -4.22 1.59
C ALA A 64 0.73 -4.58 1.01
N SER A 65 -0.29 -3.75 1.23
CA SER A 65 -1.64 -4.00 0.77
C SER A 65 -2.41 -2.71 0.53
N VAL A 66 -3.27 -2.73 -0.49
CA VAL A 66 -4.10 -1.60 -0.88
C VAL A 66 -5.49 -2.12 -1.16
N GLN A 67 -6.50 -1.45 -0.62
CA GLN A 67 -7.91 -1.63 -0.92
C GLN A 67 -8.52 -0.28 -1.22
N VAL A 68 -9.16 -0.13 -2.38
CA VAL A 68 -9.90 1.09 -2.73
C VAL A 68 -11.38 0.79 -2.87
N ASN A 69 -12.20 1.64 -2.26
CA ASN A 69 -13.65 1.62 -2.35
C ASN A 69 -14.13 2.84 -3.14
N VAL A 70 -14.58 2.61 -4.37
CA VAL A 70 -15.11 3.68 -5.25
C VAL A 70 -16.46 4.19 -4.76
N SER A 71 -17.31 3.30 -4.24
CA SER A 71 -18.64 3.65 -3.73
C SER A 71 -18.58 4.57 -2.52
N GLY A 72 -17.55 4.43 -1.67
CA GLY A 72 -17.33 5.27 -0.49
C GLY A 72 -16.30 6.40 -0.69
N GLY A 73 -15.53 6.38 -1.78
CA GLY A 73 -14.38 7.26 -1.98
C GLY A 73 -13.24 7.01 -0.98
N GLU A 74 -13.23 5.85 -0.33
CA GLU A 74 -12.29 5.47 0.73
C GLU A 74 -11.15 4.63 0.15
N VAL A 75 -9.92 4.95 0.53
CA VAL A 75 -8.69 4.29 0.11
C VAL A 75 -7.99 3.83 1.37
N VAL A 76 -7.88 2.52 1.56
CA VAL A 76 -7.20 1.94 2.71
C VAL A 76 -5.91 1.29 2.29
N VAL A 77 -4.82 1.71 2.91
CA VAL A 77 -3.45 1.29 2.57
C VAL A 77 -2.78 0.71 3.80
N GLY A 78 -2.40 -0.55 3.72
CA GLY A 78 -1.48 -1.19 4.65
C GLY A 78 -0.04 -0.93 4.20
N TYR A 79 0.71 -0.25 5.04
CA TYR A 79 2.09 0.16 4.76
C TYR A 79 2.98 -0.05 5.99
N ASP A 80 4.29 -0.06 5.75
CA ASP A 80 5.29 -0.05 6.79
C ASP A 80 5.65 1.39 7.17
N SER A 81 5.30 1.80 8.39
CA SER A 81 5.60 3.12 8.93
C SER A 81 7.10 3.43 9.07
N ASN A 82 7.98 2.42 9.03
CA ASN A 82 9.43 2.61 9.01
C ASN A 82 9.96 2.95 7.62
N HIS A 83 9.24 2.56 6.56
CA HIS A 83 9.69 2.73 5.18
C HIS A 83 8.95 3.85 4.45
N VAL A 84 7.66 4.04 4.73
CA VAL A 84 6.84 5.04 4.07
C VAL A 84 5.90 5.74 5.05
N ARG A 85 5.67 7.02 4.79
CA ARG A 85 4.80 7.87 5.59
C ARG A 85 3.44 8.06 4.92
N PRO A 86 2.34 8.23 5.69
CA PRO A 86 1.01 8.44 5.12
C PRO A 86 0.93 9.70 4.27
N GLU A 87 1.73 10.72 4.57
CA GLU A 87 1.83 11.94 3.76
C GLU A 87 2.41 11.65 2.36
N ALA A 88 3.45 10.81 2.28
CA ALA A 88 4.04 10.42 1.00
C ALA A 88 3.08 9.58 0.14
N ILE A 89 2.21 8.79 0.79
CA ILE A 89 1.13 8.05 0.12
C ILE A 89 0.12 9.04 -0.47
N ALA A 90 -0.32 10.03 0.30
CA ALA A 90 -1.24 11.06 -0.16
C ALA A 90 -0.64 11.91 -1.30
N GLU A 91 0.65 12.23 -1.21
CA GLU A 91 1.37 12.99 -2.23
C GLU A 91 1.48 12.22 -3.55
N ARG A 92 1.69 10.90 -3.52
CA ARG A 92 1.64 10.04 -4.72
C ARG A 92 0.28 10.05 -5.42
N ILE A 93 -0.80 10.01 -4.64
CA ILE A 93 -2.17 10.07 -5.17
C ILE A 93 -2.40 11.46 -5.79
N THR A 94 -1.94 12.51 -5.13
CA THR A 94 -2.00 13.90 -5.61
C THR A 94 -1.21 14.10 -6.89
N GLY A 95 0.01 13.56 -6.97
CA GLY A 95 0.83 13.56 -8.18
C GLY A 95 0.23 12.75 -9.35
N SER A 96 -0.70 11.84 -9.06
CA SER A 96 -1.45 11.11 -10.09
C SER A 96 -2.64 11.92 -10.63
N GLY A 97 -2.89 13.12 -10.11
CA GLY A 97 -3.97 14.01 -10.51
C GLY A 97 -5.27 13.85 -9.71
N TYR A 98 -5.24 13.12 -8.59
CA TYR A 98 -6.41 12.90 -7.72
C TYR A 98 -6.21 13.58 -6.38
N GLY A 99 -7.22 14.31 -5.89
CA GLY A 99 -7.15 14.90 -4.55
C GLY A 99 -7.15 13.79 -3.50
N CYS A 100 -6.30 13.91 -2.47
CA CYS A 100 -6.26 12.94 -1.38
C CYS A 100 -6.27 13.64 -0.03
N SER A 101 -7.01 13.10 0.92
CA SER A 101 -7.03 13.57 2.30
C SER A 101 -6.87 12.39 3.25
N ILE A 102 -5.95 12.50 4.19
CA ILE A 102 -5.74 11.47 5.22
C ILE A 102 -6.87 11.63 6.23
N ILE A 103 -7.65 10.57 6.44
CA ILE A 103 -8.76 10.57 7.40
C ILE A 103 -8.27 10.08 8.75
N GLN A 104 -7.58 8.95 8.76
CA GLN A 104 -7.11 8.32 9.99
C GLN A 104 -5.96 7.35 9.70
N VAL A 105 -5.06 7.23 10.67
CA VAL A 105 -3.93 6.28 10.65
C VAL A 105 -4.07 5.41 11.90
N LEU A 106 -4.11 4.10 11.73
CA LEU A 106 -4.33 3.13 12.81
C LEU A 106 -3.39 1.93 12.64
N THR A 107 -3.31 1.11 13.67
CA THR A 107 -2.67 -0.21 13.55
C THR A 107 -3.60 -1.19 12.81
N PRO A 108 -3.05 -2.23 12.15
CA PRO A 108 -3.87 -3.26 11.51
C PRO A 108 -4.87 -3.92 12.47
N GLU A 109 -4.54 -4.02 13.76
CA GLU A 109 -5.41 -4.56 14.81
C GLU A 109 -6.61 -3.64 15.08
N GLN A 110 -6.36 -2.33 15.20
CA GLN A 110 -7.41 -1.32 15.39
C GLN A 110 -8.35 -1.27 14.17
N TYR A 111 -7.78 -1.33 12.96
CA TYR A 111 -8.60 -1.36 11.74
C TYR A 111 -9.49 -2.61 11.68
N ALA A 112 -8.96 -3.78 12.05
CA ALA A 112 -9.74 -5.01 12.11
C ALA A 112 -10.84 -4.94 13.19
N ALA A 113 -10.57 -4.33 14.33
CA ALA A 113 -11.55 -4.15 15.40
C ALA A 113 -12.71 -3.22 14.99
N VAL A 114 -12.43 -2.17 14.21
CA VAL A 114 -13.44 -1.19 13.78
C VAL A 114 -14.23 -1.68 12.56
N THR A 115 -13.57 -2.33 11.60
CA THR A 115 -14.19 -2.66 10.30
C THR A 115 -14.50 -4.14 10.11
N GLY A 116 -14.01 -5.02 10.98
CA GLY A 116 -14.08 -6.47 10.81
C GLY A 116 -13.26 -6.99 9.61
N ARG A 117 -12.50 -6.15 8.91
CA ARG A 117 -11.71 -6.51 7.71
C ARG A 117 -10.23 -6.59 8.04
N ASN A 118 -9.54 -7.62 7.57
CA ASN A 118 -8.08 -7.75 7.72
C ASN A 118 -7.36 -7.20 6.47
N ILE A 119 -6.43 -6.25 6.66
CA ILE A 119 -5.65 -5.64 5.56
C ILE A 119 -4.30 -6.31 5.33
N ALA A 120 -3.73 -6.95 6.37
CA ALA A 120 -2.41 -7.57 6.31
C ALA A 120 -2.44 -8.98 5.70
N ALA A 121 -3.60 -9.64 5.70
CA ALA A 121 -3.76 -11.01 5.25
C ALA A 121 -4.47 -11.10 3.90
N ALA A 122 -3.74 -10.83 2.82
CA ALA A 122 -3.98 -11.53 1.55
C ALA A 122 -3.39 -12.96 1.64
N ARG A 123 -3.72 -13.71 2.69
CA ARG A 123 -3.54 -15.16 2.71
C ARG A 123 -4.93 -15.77 2.62
N GLN A 124 -5.18 -16.34 1.44
CA GLN A 124 -6.31 -17.22 1.15
C GLN A 124 -6.47 -18.22 2.30
N GLY A 125 -7.61 -18.18 2.96
CA GLY A 125 -7.84 -18.98 4.15
C GLY A 125 -9.28 -18.79 4.64
N GLY A 126 -10.23 -19.16 3.80
CA GLY A 126 -11.64 -19.13 4.13
C GLY A 126 -12.40 -19.88 3.06
N GLY A 127 -12.30 -21.21 3.13
CA GLY A 127 -13.14 -22.08 2.32
C GLY A 127 -14.59 -21.63 2.43
N CYS A 128 -15.25 -21.52 1.30
CA CYS A 128 -16.70 -21.57 1.24
C CYS A 128 -17.14 -22.94 1.78
N GLY A 129 -17.23 -23.05 3.11
CA GLY A 129 -18.04 -24.07 3.74
C GLY A 129 -19.47 -23.77 3.33
N GLY A 130 -19.98 -24.53 2.36
CA GLY A 130 -21.36 -24.44 1.91
C GLY A 130 -22.29 -24.49 3.12
N GLY A 131 -22.96 -23.38 3.36
CA GLY A 131 -23.91 -23.17 4.44
C GLY A 131 -24.92 -22.13 3.97
N CYS A 132 -25.78 -22.58 3.08
CA CYS A 132 -26.96 -21.88 2.62
C CYS A 132 -27.88 -21.44 3.78
N CYS A 133 -28.57 -20.32 3.55
CA CYS A 133 -29.88 -19.88 4.06
C CYS A 133 -30.14 -19.71 5.57
N GLY A 134 -30.19 -18.44 5.99
CA GLY A 134 -31.44 -17.79 6.41
C GLY A 134 -31.91 -17.99 7.85
N THR A 135 -31.69 -17.00 8.71
CA THR A 135 -32.58 -16.69 9.83
C THR A 135 -32.70 -15.17 10.01
N GLY A 136 -33.79 -14.62 9.46
CA GLY A 136 -34.31 -13.33 9.91
C GLY A 136 -34.93 -13.47 11.30
N PRO A 137 -35.07 -12.38 12.07
CA PRO A 137 -35.58 -12.44 13.43
C PRO A 137 -37.09 -12.76 13.41
N SER A 138 -37.45 -13.94 13.91
CA SER A 138 -38.83 -14.29 14.26
C SER A 138 -39.29 -13.45 15.45
N ASN A 139 -40.28 -12.60 15.23
CA ASN A 139 -41.01 -11.89 16.28
C ASN A 139 -42.49 -12.28 16.19
N LYS A 140 -42.91 -13.26 17.01
CA LYS A 140 -44.29 -13.42 17.48
C LYS A 140 -44.38 -14.42 18.62
#